data_AF-R2XNL8-F1
#
_entry.id   AF-R2XNL8-F1
#
_cell.length_a   1.000
_cell.length_b   1.000
_cell.length_c   1.000
_cell.angle_alpha   90.00
_cell.angle_beta   90.00
_cell.angle_gamma   90.00
#
_symmetry.space_group_name_H-M   'P 1'
#
loop_
_entity.id
_entity.type
_entity.pdbx_description
1 polymer ?
#
loop_
_entity_poly.entity_id
_entity_poly.type
_entity_poly.pdbx_seq_one_letter_code
_entity_poly.pdbx_strand_id
1 'polypeptide(L)'
;MNFIYLIFLFLASHIYLEKGKLPAKLEQMKLRYILLGSLATILFAVVLGVALNIASFLVMTVTVCTASLIAYKYRSKIDEMERGKSV
;
A
#
# COMPACT_ATOMS: atom_id res chain seq x y z
N MET A 1 2.26 -2.05 22.89
CA MET A 1 1.18 -1.25 22.25
C MET A 1 1.29 -1.20 20.73
N ASN A 2 2.47 -0.92 20.13
CA ASN A 2 2.61 -0.72 18.68
C ASN A 2 2.35 -1.97 17.81
N PHE A 3 2.73 -3.18 18.27
CA PHE A 3 2.67 -4.39 17.44
C PHE A 3 1.24 -4.90 17.19
N ILE A 4 0.38 -4.87 18.21
CA ILE A 4 -1.04 -5.26 18.10
C ILE A 4 -1.78 -4.29 17.16
N TYR A 5 -1.47 -3.00 17.24
CA TYR A 5 -2.01 -1.99 16.34
C TYR A 5 -1.60 -2.24 14.89
N LEU A 6 -0.33 -2.58 14.63
CA LEU A 6 0.18 -2.92 13.30
C LEU A 6 -0.53 -4.14 12.70
N ILE A 7 -0.79 -5.17 13.51
CA ILE A 7 -1.53 -6.36 13.08
C ILE A 7 -2.96 -6.01 12.69
N PHE A 8 -3.65 -5.21 13.52
CA PHE A 8 -5.01 -4.76 13.22
C PHE A 8 -5.05 -3.87 11.98
N LEU A 9 -4.09 -2.96 11.83
CA LEU A 9 -3.96 -2.09 10.66
C LEU A 9 -3.70 -2.91 9.39
N PHE A 10 -2.83 -3.92 9.47
CA PHE A 10 -2.55 -4.83 8.35
C PHE A 10 -3.82 -5.58 7.93
N LEU A 11 -4.53 -6.21 8.88
CA LEU A 11 -5.77 -6.93 8.61
C LEU A 11 -6.87 -6.00 8.07
N ALA A 12 -7.08 -4.84 8.68
CA ALA A 12 -8.06 -3.87 8.23
C ALA A 12 -7.75 -3.35 6.82
N SER A 13 -6.49 -3.05 6.53
CA SER A 13 -6.06 -2.62 5.20
C SER A 13 -6.24 -3.73 4.16
N HIS A 14 -5.95 -4.98 4.51
CA HIS A 14 -6.12 -6.11 3.61
C HIS A 14 -7.61 -6.38 3.31
N ILE A 15 -8.45 -6.38 4.36
CA ILE A 15 -9.90 -6.54 4.23
C ILE A 15 -10.51 -5.38 3.43
N TYR A 16 -10.06 -4.14 3.68
CA TYR A 16 -10.53 -2.98 2.95
C TYR A 16 -10.16 -3.06 1.47
N LEU A 17 -8.95 -3.52 1.12
CA LEU A 17 -8.56 -3.73 -0.26
C LEU A 17 -9.27 -4.92 -0.93
N GLU A 18 -9.57 -6.00 -0.19
CA GLU A 18 -10.31 -7.14 -0.72
C GLU A 18 -11.79 -6.84 -0.93
N LYS A 19 -12.43 -6.08 -0.02
CA LYS A 19 -13.84 -5.70 -0.13
C LYS A 19 -14.07 -4.44 -0.96
N GLY A 20 -13.17 -3.48 -0.87
CA GLY A 20 -13.16 -2.25 -1.65
C GLY A 20 -12.15 -2.38 -2.78
N LYS A 21 -12.64 -2.74 -3.97
CA LYS A 21 -11.82 -2.66 -5.20
C LYS A 21 -11.10 -1.32 -5.22
N LEU A 22 -9.79 -1.34 -5.51
CA LEU A 22 -9.01 -0.12 -5.61
C LEU A 22 -9.76 0.90 -6.48
N PRO A 23 -9.78 2.19 -6.10
CA PRO A 23 -10.44 3.20 -6.92
C PRO A 23 -9.91 3.12 -8.34
N ALA A 24 -10.80 3.15 -9.35
CA ALA A 24 -10.49 2.82 -10.73
C ALA A 24 -9.24 3.53 -11.30
N LYS A 25 -8.91 4.73 -10.79
CA LYS A 25 -7.67 5.44 -11.12
C LYS A 25 -6.39 4.68 -10.72
N LEU A 26 -6.37 4.07 -9.53
CA LEU A 26 -5.25 3.22 -9.09
C LEU A 26 -5.27 1.86 -9.78
N GLU A 27 -6.44 1.33 -10.14
CA GLU A 27 -6.56 0.07 -10.90
C GLU A 27 -6.04 0.21 -12.34
N GLN A 28 -6.19 1.38 -12.97
CA GLN A 28 -5.66 1.65 -14.32
C GLN A 28 -4.20 2.13 -14.34
N MET A 29 -3.63 2.54 -13.20
CA MET A 29 -2.22 2.93 -13.14
C MET A 29 -1.30 1.72 -13.29
N LYS A 30 -0.26 1.87 -14.13
CA LYS A 30 0.79 0.87 -14.29
C LYS A 30 1.47 0.61 -12.94
N LEU A 31 1.77 -0.66 -12.66
CA LEU A 31 2.43 -1.10 -11.44
C LEU A 31 3.68 -0.28 -11.08
N ARG A 32 4.48 0.13 -12.08
CA ARG A 32 5.67 0.97 -11.90
C ARG A 32 5.37 2.31 -11.22
N TYR A 33 4.25 2.96 -11.55
CA TYR A 33 3.87 4.22 -10.92
C TYR A 33 3.35 4.04 -9.50
N ILE A 34 2.74 2.89 -9.19
CA ILE A 34 2.34 2.56 -7.82
C ILE A 34 3.57 2.28 -6.95
N LEU A 35 4.58 1.59 -7.49
CA LEU A 35 5.87 1.43 -6.81
C LEU A 35 6.57 2.78 -6.56
N LEU A 36 6.70 3.61 -7.59
CA LEU A 36 7.30 4.95 -7.44
C LEU A 36 6.51 5.82 -6.46
N GLY A 37 5.18 5.80 -6.56
CA GLY A 37 4.28 6.50 -5.64
C GLY A 37 4.47 6.00 -4.21
N SER A 38 4.50 4.68 -3.98
CA SER A 38 4.70 4.11 -2.64
C SER A 38 6.05 4.51 -2.04
N LEU A 39 7.12 4.54 -2.85
CA LEU A 39 8.43 4.98 -2.40
C LEU A 39 8.42 6.45 -1.99
N ALA A 40 7.79 7.32 -2.81
CA ALA A 40 7.62 8.73 -2.50
C ALA A 40 6.78 8.94 -1.23
N THR A 41 5.70 8.18 -1.04
CA THR A 41 4.84 8.26 0.14
C THR A 41 5.58 7.84 1.42
N ILE A 42 6.39 6.77 1.36
CA ILE A 42 7.22 6.34 2.49
C ILE A 42 8.26 7.41 2.82
N LEU A 43 8.96 7.96 1.82
CA LEU A 43 9.93 9.04 2.02
C LEU A 43 9.28 10.29 2.63
N PHE A 44 8.10 10.67 2.15
CA PHE A 44 7.35 11.79 2.70
C PHE A 44 6.89 11.54 4.14
N ALA A 45 6.47 10.31 4.45
CA ALA A 45 6.13 9.90 5.82
C ALA A 45 7.34 9.92 6.75
N VAL A 46 8.55 9.61 6.26
CA VAL A 46 9.78 9.76 7.06
C VAL A 46 10.01 11.24 7.40
N VAL A 47 9.92 12.13 6.41
CA VAL A 47 10.13 13.57 6.61
C VAL A 47 9.10 14.14 7.60
N LEU A 48 7.81 13.83 7.41
CA LEU A 48 6.74 14.25 8.31
C LEU A 48 6.87 13.63 9.72
N GLY A 49 7.23 12.35 9.78
CA GLY A 49 7.40 11.63 11.03
C GLY A 49 8.52 12.21 11.88
N VAL A 50 9.64 12.61 11.26
CA VAL A 50 10.74 13.31 11.93
C VAL A 50 10.30 14.70 12.38
N ALA A 51 9.60 15.46 11.52
CA ALA A 51 9.11 16.80 11.87
C ALA A 51 8.13 16.79 13.06
N LEU A 52 7.32 15.74 13.19
CA LEU A 52 6.32 15.60 14.26
C LEU A 52 6.85 14.87 15.51
N ASN A 53 8.12 14.43 15.54
CA ASN A 53 8.69 13.58 16.60
C ASN A 53 7.97 12.22 16.80
N ILE A 54 7.23 11.73 15.81
CA ILE A 54 6.51 10.45 15.85
C ILE A 54 6.96 9.54 14.68
N ALA A 55 8.24 9.63 14.32
CA ALA A 55 8.80 9.01 13.12
C ALA A 55 8.54 7.51 13.05
N SER A 56 8.83 6.76 14.11
CA SER A 56 8.69 5.30 14.10
C SER A 56 7.24 4.86 13.88
N PHE A 57 6.26 5.51 14.51
CA PHE A 57 4.86 5.09 14.37
C PHE A 57 4.32 5.45 12.98
N LEU A 58 4.50 6.70 12.53
CA LEU A 58 3.98 7.15 11.24
C LEU A 58 4.58 6.34 10.08
N VAL A 59 5.90 6.14 10.09
CA VAL A 59 6.59 5.40 9.03
C VAL A 59 6.16 3.94 9.00
N MET A 60 6.01 3.28 10.17
CA MET A 60 5.54 1.90 10.22
C MET A 60 4.13 1.75 9.63
N THR A 61 3.19 2.64 9.97
CA THR A 61 1.82 2.58 9.42
C THR A 61 1.79 2.76 7.91
N VAL A 62 2.51 3.77 7.40
CA VAL A 62 2.54 4.06 5.97
C VAL A 62 3.19 2.92 5.21
N THR A 63 4.27 2.33 5.74
CA THR A 63 4.96 1.18 5.15
C THR A 63 4.04 -0.03 5.05
N VAL A 64 3.31 -0.37 6.12
CA VAL A 64 2.37 -1.50 6.12
C VAL A 64 1.25 -1.27 5.10
N CYS A 65 0.65 -0.08 5.09
CA CYS A 65 -0.39 0.25 4.11
C CYS A 65 0.12 0.20 2.66
N THR A 66 1.31 0.74 2.39
CA THR A 66 1.90 0.69 1.03
C THR A 66 2.28 -0.73 0.63
N ALA A 67 2.81 -1.55 1.53
CA ALA A 67 3.11 -2.95 1.27
C ALA A 67 1.84 -3.74 0.90
N SER A 68 0.75 -3.58 1.66
CA SER A 68 -0.55 -4.21 1.35
C SER A 68 -1.11 -3.75 0.00
N LEU A 69 -1.00 -2.46 -0.32
CA LEU A 69 -1.42 -1.89 -1.62
C LEU A 69 -0.63 -2.51 -2.79
N ILE A 70 0.69 -2.60 -2.66
CA ILE A 70 1.56 -3.20 -3.69
C ILE A 70 1.22 -4.67 -3.86
N ALA A 71 1.06 -5.43 -2.77
CA ALA A 71 0.76 -6.86 -2.81
C ALA A 71 -0.56 -7.15 -3.54
N TYR A 72 -1.62 -6.40 -3.22
CA TYR A 72 -2.90 -6.54 -3.91
C TYR A 72 -2.80 -6.18 -5.39
N LYS A 73 -2.16 -5.06 -5.72
CA LYS A 73 -2.00 -4.62 -7.10
C LYS A 73 -1.19 -5.61 -7.93
N TYR A 74 -0.15 -6.19 -7.33
CA TYR A 74 0.65 -7.24 -7.96
C TYR A 74 -0.21 -8.47 -8.27
N ARG A 75 -1.03 -8.90 -7.30
CA ARG A 75 -1.96 -10.03 -7.46
C ARG A 75 -3.02 -9.77 -8.54
N SER A 76 -3.61 -8.58 -8.54
CA SER A 76 -4.57 -8.17 -9.58
C SER A 76 -3.95 -8.14 -10.97
N LYS A 77 -2.70 -7.67 -11.11
CA LYS A 77 -2.00 -7.68 -12.39
C LYS A 77 -1.67 -9.11 -12.85
N ILE A 78 -1.30 -10.02 -11.95
CA ILE A 78 -1.11 -11.44 -12.30
C ILE A 78 -2.43 -12.06 -12.75
N ASP A 79 -3.55 -11.81 -12.07
CA ASP A 79 -4.88 -12.29 -12.49
C ASP A 79 -5.26 -11.75 -13.88
N GLU A 80 -4.94 -10.50 -14.20
CA GLU A 80 -5.13 -9.94 -15.55
C GLU A 80 -4.25 -10.60 -16.62
N MET A 81 -3.01 -10.95 -16.28
CA MET A 81 -2.09 -11.68 -17.17
C MET A 81 -2.55 -13.12 -17.39
N GLU A 82 -3.00 -13.82 -16.33
CA GLU A 82 -3.55 -15.18 -16.40
C GLU A 82 -4.86 -15.24 -17.21
N ARG A 83 -5.64 -14.16 -17.19
CA ARG A 83 -6.87 -14.02 -17.99
C ARG A 83 -6.62 -13.56 -19.44
N GLY A 84 -5.35 -13.44 -19.85
CA GLY A 84 -4.95 -13.14 -21.23
C GLY A 84 -5.23 -11.71 -21.70
N LYS A 85 -5.47 -10.77 -20.77
CA LYS A 85 -5.83 -9.38 -21.11
C LYS A 85 -4.65 -8.42 -21.26
N SER A 86 -3.47 -8.77 -20.73
CA SER A 86 -2.26 -7.96 -20.88
C SER A 86 -1.06 -8.90 -20.95
N VAL A 87 -0.39 -8.92 -22.10
CA VAL A 87 1.03 -9.32 -22.22
C VAL A 87 1.94 -8.14 -21.93
#